data_AF-A0A816I0V1-F1
#
_entry.id   AF-A0A816I0V1-F1
#
_cell.length_a   1.000
_cell.length_b   1.000
_cell.length_c   1.000
_cell.angle_alpha   90.00
_cell.angle_beta   90.00
_cell.angle_gamma   90.00
#
_symmetry.space_group_name_H-M   'P 1'
#
loop_
_entity.id
_entity.type
_entity.pdbx_description
1 polymer ?
#
loop_
_entity_poly.entity_id
_entity_poly.type
_entity_poly.pdbx_seq_one_letter_code
_entity_poly.pdbx_strand_id
1 'polypeptide(L)'
;MDDLYTLIRDKTKTQEGSHRVAAEIVAGMIRGSKHWTLDMLDELWKKLTPFLNEVCTNLSVETVSHWGSCFKYGMEDEDPRRMYRPIEFLRSLMNNQTMGNTFLETSQWSLIQRLDNFEWRIPAIWCAINQYAKEFLDHPYKAIREHIASVLGTSLSFDIRLSNGQSTRHPNVDQFIDSIRERLNQAIKIYEKKPLANISGQNVEIDSESRRALCEIDSIVANDDFIRKSSVICRMCLAVTYFDPSFIEELIEQLEQ
;
A
#
# COMPACT_ATOMS: atom_id res chain seq x y z
N MET A 1 8.40 -20.85 -21.48
CA MET A 1 8.17 -19.39 -21.39
C MET A 1 7.14 -18.96 -22.40
N ASP A 2 7.23 -19.42 -23.65
CA ASP A 2 6.26 -19.05 -24.70
C ASP A 2 4.80 -19.44 -24.37
N ASP A 3 4.60 -20.58 -23.70
CA ASP A 3 3.27 -20.97 -23.21
C ASP A 3 2.71 -19.98 -22.18
N LEU A 4 3.56 -19.44 -21.28
CA LEU A 4 3.15 -18.43 -20.31
C LEU A 4 2.77 -17.12 -21.01
N TYR A 5 3.53 -16.70 -22.03
CA TYR A 5 3.17 -15.55 -22.85
C TYR A 5 1.84 -15.76 -23.58
N THR A 6 1.58 -16.98 -24.04
CA THR A 6 0.31 -17.33 -24.67
C THR A 6 -0.86 -17.19 -23.70
N LEU A 7 -0.69 -17.59 -22.44
CA LEU A 7 -1.72 -17.45 -21.40
C LEU A 7 -2.02 -15.98 -21.07
N ILE A 8 -1.01 -15.11 -20.89
CA ILE A 8 -1.25 -13.71 -20.52
C ILE A 8 -1.73 -12.84 -21.70
N ARG A 9 -1.54 -13.32 -22.94
CA ARG A 9 -2.02 -12.66 -24.17
C ARG A 9 -3.36 -13.20 -24.64
N ASP A 10 -3.96 -14.13 -23.90
CA ASP A 10 -5.30 -14.63 -24.18
C ASP A 10 -6.32 -13.50 -24.02
N LYS A 11 -7.03 -13.18 -25.11
CA LYS A 11 -8.08 -12.14 -25.16
C LYS A 11 -9.49 -12.74 -25.19
N THR A 12 -9.63 -14.05 -24.97
CA THR A 12 -10.92 -14.73 -24.99
C THR A 12 -11.65 -14.57 -23.66
N LYS A 13 -12.87 -15.11 -23.55
CA LYS A 13 -13.67 -15.10 -22.31
C LYS A 13 -13.00 -15.84 -21.14
N THR A 14 -11.95 -16.61 -21.39
CA THR A 14 -11.19 -17.33 -20.35
C THR A 14 -9.95 -16.57 -19.88
N GLN A 15 -9.76 -15.31 -20.30
CA GLN A 15 -8.59 -14.49 -19.96
C GLN A 15 -8.28 -14.49 -18.46
N GLU A 16 -9.26 -14.23 -17.59
CA GLU A 16 -9.09 -14.27 -16.13
C GLU A 16 -8.50 -15.62 -15.67
N GLY A 17 -9.08 -16.72 -16.14
CA GLY A 17 -8.60 -18.08 -15.85
C GLY A 17 -7.19 -18.33 -16.38
N SER A 18 -6.86 -17.86 -17.57
CA SER A 18 -5.52 -17.97 -18.17
C SER A 18 -4.47 -17.21 -17.34
N HIS A 19 -4.81 -16.00 -16.86
CA HIS A 19 -3.94 -15.26 -15.93
C HIS A 19 -3.82 -15.95 -14.57
N ARG A 20 -4.89 -16.53 -14.03
CA ARG A 20 -4.84 -17.28 -12.77
C ARG A 20 -3.88 -18.47 -12.87
N VAL A 21 -3.99 -19.26 -13.93
CA VAL A 21 -3.09 -20.39 -14.18
C VAL A 21 -1.64 -19.90 -14.34
N ALA A 22 -1.41 -18.85 -15.12
CA ALA A 22 -0.07 -18.29 -15.28
C ALA A 22 0.51 -17.79 -13.94
N ALA A 23 -0.30 -17.11 -13.13
CA ALA A 23 0.08 -16.61 -11.82
C ALA A 23 0.43 -17.76 -10.84
N GLU A 24 -0.36 -18.84 -10.83
CA GLU A 24 -0.07 -20.03 -10.00
C GLU A 24 1.22 -20.73 -10.43
N ILE A 25 1.46 -20.90 -11.73
CA ILE A 25 2.70 -21.48 -12.25
C ILE A 25 3.90 -20.62 -11.83
N VAL A 26 3.80 -19.31 -11.96
CA VAL A 26 4.89 -18.39 -11.59
C VAL A 26 5.13 -18.40 -10.08
N ALA A 27 4.08 -18.41 -9.26
CA ALA A 27 4.22 -18.56 -7.81
C ALA A 27 4.98 -19.85 -7.45
N GLY A 28 4.64 -20.95 -8.13
CA GLY A 28 5.34 -22.23 -8.01
C GLY A 28 6.80 -22.17 -8.46
N MET A 29 7.12 -21.43 -9.52
CA MET A 29 8.51 -21.20 -9.95
C MET A 29 9.30 -20.41 -8.91
N ILE A 30 8.74 -19.33 -8.37
CA ILE A 30 9.38 -18.50 -7.34
C ILE A 30 9.67 -19.37 -6.11
N ARG A 31 8.66 -20.03 -5.56
CA ARG A 31 8.78 -20.87 -4.35
C ARG A 31 9.64 -22.12 -4.58
N GLY A 32 9.54 -22.74 -5.76
CA GLY A 32 10.31 -23.92 -6.14
C GLY A 32 11.80 -23.65 -6.36
N SER A 33 12.17 -22.40 -6.65
CA SER A 33 13.56 -21.99 -6.86
C SER A 33 14.37 -21.76 -5.57
N LYS A 34 13.78 -21.99 -4.38
CA LYS A 34 14.41 -21.66 -3.08
C LYS A 34 15.76 -22.32 -2.78
N HIS A 35 16.03 -23.46 -3.40
CA HIS A 35 17.28 -24.23 -3.22
C HIS A 35 18.18 -24.21 -4.47
N TRP A 36 17.86 -23.38 -5.45
CA TRP A 36 18.65 -23.27 -6.68
C TRP A 36 19.96 -22.52 -6.42
N THR A 37 20.95 -22.78 -7.25
CA THR A 37 22.17 -21.96 -7.27
C THR A 37 21.86 -20.56 -7.80
N LEU A 38 22.75 -19.61 -7.51
CA LEU A 38 22.59 -18.23 -7.97
C LEU A 38 22.46 -18.14 -9.49
N ASP A 39 23.29 -18.90 -10.23
CA ASP A 39 23.29 -18.91 -11.69
C ASP A 39 21.96 -19.41 -12.27
N MET A 40 21.38 -20.46 -11.68
CA MET A 40 20.08 -20.99 -12.09
C MET A 40 18.95 -20.00 -11.80
N LEU A 41 19.01 -19.34 -10.63
CA LEU A 41 18.06 -18.31 -10.26
C LEU A 41 18.16 -17.11 -11.20
N ASP A 42 19.37 -16.72 -11.60
CA ASP A 42 19.60 -15.60 -12.51
C ASP A 42 19.09 -15.88 -13.92
N GLU A 43 19.32 -17.09 -14.44
CA GLU A 43 18.74 -17.52 -15.72
C GLU A 43 17.20 -17.60 -15.69
N LEU A 44 16.61 -17.98 -14.54
CA LEU A 44 15.15 -17.93 -14.36
C LEU A 44 14.65 -16.49 -14.40
N TRP A 45 15.21 -15.60 -13.58
CA TRP A 45 14.74 -14.22 -13.46
C TRP A 45 15.05 -13.37 -14.69
N LYS A 46 16.09 -13.70 -15.47
CA LYS A 46 16.34 -13.11 -16.79
C LYS A 46 15.17 -13.31 -17.75
N LYS A 47 14.45 -14.44 -17.63
CA LYS A 47 13.25 -14.74 -18.41
C LYS A 47 11.98 -14.24 -17.74
N LEU A 48 11.91 -14.32 -16.41
CA LEU A 48 10.72 -13.98 -15.65
C LEU A 48 10.48 -12.48 -15.53
N THR A 49 11.53 -11.67 -15.34
CA THR A 49 11.43 -10.20 -15.24
C THR A 49 10.74 -9.56 -16.44
N PRO A 50 11.15 -9.80 -17.71
CA PRO A 50 10.44 -9.19 -18.85
C PRO A 50 8.99 -9.68 -18.96
N PHE A 51 8.73 -10.94 -18.61
CA PHE A 51 7.38 -11.49 -18.58
C PHE A 51 6.50 -10.78 -17.53
N LEU A 52 7.00 -10.61 -16.30
CA LEU A 52 6.29 -9.92 -15.23
C LEU A 52 6.10 -8.42 -15.52
N ASN A 53 7.04 -7.78 -16.24
CA ASN A 53 6.86 -6.42 -16.72
C ASN A 53 5.70 -6.31 -17.72
N GLU A 54 5.59 -7.26 -18.66
CA GLU A 54 4.46 -7.31 -19.60
C GLU A 54 3.13 -7.54 -18.86
N VAL A 55 3.14 -8.40 -17.84
CA VAL A 55 1.98 -8.59 -16.96
C VAL A 55 1.59 -7.27 -16.28
N CYS A 56 2.54 -6.60 -15.62
CA CYS A 56 2.28 -5.39 -14.83
C CYS A 56 1.77 -4.22 -15.70
N THR A 57 2.15 -4.18 -16.97
CA THR A 57 1.68 -3.15 -17.92
C THR A 57 0.29 -3.44 -18.49
N ASN A 58 -0.17 -4.69 -18.43
CA ASN A 58 -1.46 -5.14 -18.96
C ASN A 58 -2.40 -5.69 -17.87
N LEU A 59 -2.24 -5.25 -16.61
CA LEU A 59 -3.15 -5.63 -15.54
C LEU A 59 -4.56 -5.08 -15.78
N SER A 60 -5.54 -5.86 -15.35
CA SER A 60 -6.95 -5.47 -15.30
C SER A 60 -7.50 -5.67 -13.88
N VAL A 61 -8.70 -5.15 -13.62
CA VAL A 61 -9.37 -5.26 -12.32
C VAL A 61 -9.55 -6.72 -11.90
N GLU A 62 -9.81 -7.61 -12.86
CA GLU A 62 -10.01 -9.05 -12.63
C GLU A 62 -8.68 -9.76 -12.34
N THR A 63 -7.60 -9.35 -13.02
CA THR A 63 -6.32 -10.09 -12.97
C THR A 63 -5.37 -9.63 -11.86
N VAL A 64 -5.48 -8.40 -11.36
CA VAL A 64 -4.56 -7.86 -10.34
C VAL A 64 -4.53 -8.70 -9.06
N SER A 65 -5.68 -9.25 -8.66
CA SER A 65 -5.81 -10.09 -7.47
C SER A 65 -4.98 -11.38 -7.59
N HIS A 66 -4.95 -12.00 -8.76
CA HIS A 66 -4.19 -13.23 -9.01
C HIS A 66 -2.69 -13.00 -8.93
N TRP A 67 -2.20 -11.88 -9.47
CA TRP A 67 -0.78 -11.53 -9.38
C TRP A 67 -0.38 -11.09 -7.97
N GLY A 68 -1.27 -10.40 -7.24
CA GLY A 68 -1.10 -10.16 -5.82
C GLY A 68 -0.93 -11.46 -5.02
N SER A 69 -1.78 -12.45 -5.27
CA SER A 69 -1.69 -13.79 -4.67
C SER A 69 -0.42 -14.54 -5.11
N CYS A 70 0.00 -14.41 -6.36
CA CYS A 70 1.25 -15.01 -6.85
C CYS A 70 2.45 -14.55 -6.04
N PHE A 71 2.62 -13.24 -5.85
CA PHE A 71 3.72 -12.72 -5.02
C PHE A 71 3.54 -13.09 -3.56
N LYS A 72 2.31 -13.02 -3.02
CA LYS A 72 2.04 -13.42 -1.63
C LYS A 72 2.50 -14.85 -1.35
N TYR A 73 1.95 -15.83 -2.06
CA TYR A 73 2.25 -17.24 -1.84
C TYR A 73 3.63 -17.68 -2.35
N GLY A 74 4.18 -16.95 -3.34
CA GLY A 74 5.53 -17.19 -3.84
C GLY A 74 6.63 -16.79 -2.84
N MET A 75 6.36 -15.80 -1.99
CA MET A 75 7.33 -15.24 -1.03
C MET A 75 7.04 -15.60 0.44
N GLU A 76 5.90 -16.21 0.72
CA GLU A 76 5.47 -16.62 2.07
C GLU A 76 6.45 -17.60 2.73
N ASP A 77 6.73 -17.40 4.03
CA ASP A 77 7.61 -18.23 4.88
C ASP A 77 9.07 -18.38 4.40
N GLU A 78 9.54 -17.51 3.51
CA GLU A 78 10.88 -17.59 2.94
C GLU A 78 11.84 -16.53 3.50
N ASP A 79 13.14 -16.80 3.43
CA ASP A 79 14.18 -15.87 3.88
C ASP A 79 14.39 -14.74 2.84
N PRO A 80 14.31 -13.45 3.21
CA PRO A 80 14.46 -12.34 2.27
C PRO A 80 15.81 -12.33 1.54
N ARG A 81 16.87 -12.90 2.14
CA ARG A 81 18.20 -13.00 1.49
C ARG A 81 18.19 -13.93 0.29
N ARG A 82 17.33 -14.96 0.31
CA ARG A 82 17.14 -15.89 -0.82
C ARG A 82 16.14 -15.34 -1.83
N MET A 83 15.21 -14.50 -1.38
CA MET A 83 14.18 -13.86 -2.20
C MET A 83 14.58 -12.48 -2.74
N TYR A 84 15.87 -12.22 -2.90
CA TYR A 84 16.36 -10.91 -3.33
C TYR A 84 15.90 -10.53 -4.76
N ARG A 85 15.69 -11.51 -5.66
CA ARG A 85 15.19 -11.27 -7.02
C ARG A 85 13.71 -10.81 -7.05
N PRO A 86 12.76 -11.50 -6.39
CA PRO A 86 11.40 -10.98 -6.26
C PRO A 86 11.33 -9.63 -5.54
N ILE A 87 12.12 -9.45 -4.47
CA ILE A 87 12.18 -8.18 -3.74
C ILE A 87 12.65 -7.04 -4.66
N GLU A 88 13.72 -7.27 -5.43
CA GLU A 88 14.25 -6.28 -6.36
C GLU A 88 13.26 -5.98 -7.50
N PHE A 89 12.56 -7.00 -8.01
CA PHE A 89 11.51 -6.81 -8.99
C PHE A 89 10.39 -5.90 -8.45
N LEU A 90 9.83 -6.20 -7.28
CA LEU A 90 8.80 -5.37 -6.66
C LEU A 90 9.30 -3.96 -6.36
N ARG A 91 10.55 -3.82 -5.88
CA ARG A 91 11.19 -2.52 -5.68
C ARG A 91 11.30 -1.73 -6.99
N SER A 92 11.63 -2.39 -8.09
CA SER A 92 11.77 -1.75 -9.40
C SER A 92 10.45 -1.18 -9.94
N LEU A 93 9.30 -1.71 -9.49
CA LEU A 93 7.98 -1.18 -9.86
C LEU A 93 7.79 0.26 -9.39
N MET A 94 8.45 0.69 -8.30
CA MET A 94 8.41 2.09 -7.86
C MET A 94 8.94 3.04 -8.93
N ASN A 95 9.97 2.64 -9.66
CA ASN A 95 10.61 3.48 -10.67
C ASN A 95 9.86 3.49 -12.02
N ASN A 96 8.96 2.52 -12.24
CA ASN A 96 8.21 2.36 -13.47
C ASN A 96 6.97 3.28 -13.47
N GLN A 97 7.19 4.57 -13.66
CA GLN A 97 6.12 5.56 -13.74
C GLN A 97 5.17 5.26 -14.92
N THR A 98 4.03 4.64 -14.63
CA THR A 98 2.91 4.46 -15.57
C THR A 98 2.12 5.76 -15.70
N MET A 99 2.79 6.80 -16.21
CA MET A 99 2.23 8.15 -16.34
C MET A 99 0.85 8.12 -17.00
N GLY A 100 -0.19 8.48 -16.24
CA GLY A 100 -1.53 8.72 -16.76
C GLY A 100 -2.52 7.58 -16.62
N ASN A 101 -2.13 6.40 -16.11
CA ASN A 101 -3.07 5.33 -15.79
C ASN A 101 -3.16 5.09 -14.28
N THR A 102 -4.15 5.73 -13.65
CA THR A 102 -4.39 5.62 -12.21
C THR A 102 -4.55 4.17 -11.74
N PHE A 103 -5.22 3.32 -12.54
CA PHE A 103 -5.43 1.92 -12.17
C PHE A 103 -4.11 1.12 -12.14
N LEU A 104 -3.25 1.31 -13.15
CA LEU A 104 -1.95 0.64 -13.18
C LEU A 104 -1.05 1.12 -12.05
N GLU A 105 -1.03 2.43 -11.76
CA GLU A 105 -0.31 2.98 -10.62
C GLU A 105 -0.81 2.39 -9.29
N THR A 106 -2.14 2.31 -9.06
CA THR A 106 -2.68 1.64 -7.87
C THR A 106 -2.31 0.16 -7.80
N SER A 107 -2.32 -0.52 -8.95
CA SER A 107 -1.98 -1.95 -9.04
C SER A 107 -0.52 -2.18 -8.66
N GLN A 108 0.41 -1.35 -9.16
CA GLN A 108 1.82 -1.40 -8.78
C GLN A 108 2.02 -1.23 -7.27
N TRP A 109 1.39 -0.22 -6.67
CA TRP A 109 1.45 -0.03 -5.21
C TRP A 109 0.89 -1.24 -4.45
N SER A 110 -0.19 -1.85 -4.94
CA SER A 110 -0.76 -3.05 -4.33
C SER A 110 0.18 -4.27 -4.42
N LEU A 111 0.99 -4.36 -5.48
CA LEU A 111 2.02 -5.40 -5.63
C LEU A 111 3.23 -5.12 -4.74
N ILE A 112 3.70 -3.88 -4.67
CA ILE A 112 4.78 -3.44 -3.76
C ILE A 112 4.41 -3.78 -2.31
N GLN A 113 3.14 -3.60 -1.93
CA GLN A 113 2.67 -3.95 -0.59
C GLN A 113 2.91 -5.42 -0.23
N ARG A 114 3.04 -6.35 -1.20
CA ARG A 114 3.36 -7.76 -0.96
C ARG A 114 4.74 -8.00 -0.34
N LEU A 115 5.57 -6.97 -0.22
CA LEU A 115 6.78 -7.01 0.61
C LEU A 115 6.47 -7.18 2.11
N ASP A 116 5.21 -6.98 2.51
CA ASP A 116 4.67 -7.30 3.85
C ASP A 116 4.98 -8.73 4.32
N ASN A 117 5.09 -9.71 3.40
CA ASN A 117 5.47 -11.10 3.73
C ASN A 117 6.85 -11.22 4.41
N PHE A 118 7.75 -10.26 4.19
CA PHE A 118 9.05 -10.25 4.85
C PHE A 118 9.04 -9.52 6.19
N GLU A 119 7.96 -8.79 6.48
CA GLU A 119 7.74 -8.07 7.73
C GLU A 119 8.94 -7.18 8.09
N TRP A 120 9.39 -7.24 9.35
CA TRP A 120 10.51 -6.53 9.94
C TRP A 120 11.90 -6.95 9.40
N ARG A 121 11.98 -7.96 8.52
CA ARG A 121 13.26 -8.55 8.07
C ARG A 121 13.96 -7.76 6.96
N ILE A 122 13.29 -6.76 6.37
CA ILE A 122 13.79 -5.97 5.24
C ILE A 122 13.81 -4.43 5.51
N PRO A 123 14.45 -3.97 6.60
CA PRO A 123 14.40 -2.56 7.02
C PRO A 123 14.91 -1.58 5.94
N ALA A 124 15.99 -1.93 5.24
CA ALA A 124 16.56 -1.07 4.21
C ALA A 124 15.59 -0.82 3.03
N ILE A 125 14.80 -1.83 2.67
CA ILE A 125 13.80 -1.73 1.61
C ILE A 125 12.64 -0.85 2.07
N TRP A 126 12.16 -1.03 3.32
CA TRP A 126 11.13 -0.17 3.89
C TRP A 126 11.55 1.30 3.99
N CYS A 127 12.81 1.57 4.36
CA CYS A 127 13.36 2.93 4.34
C CYS A 127 13.35 3.55 2.95
N ALA A 128 13.77 2.81 1.92
CA ALA A 128 13.73 3.28 0.53
C ALA A 128 12.30 3.55 0.06
N ILE A 129 11.36 2.64 0.36
CA ILE A 129 9.94 2.81 0.03
C ILE A 129 9.36 4.05 0.71
N ASN A 130 9.71 4.31 1.98
CA ASN A 130 9.25 5.51 2.69
C ASN A 130 9.75 6.79 2.04
N GLN A 131 11.04 6.85 1.74
CA GLN A 131 11.64 8.02 1.09
C GLN A 131 10.96 8.32 -0.24
N TYR A 132 10.72 7.27 -1.05
CA TYR A 132 10.01 7.41 -2.31
C TYR A 132 8.54 7.84 -2.11
N ALA A 133 7.78 7.10 -1.28
CA ALA A 133 6.36 7.34 -1.02
C ALA A 133 6.06 8.74 -0.47
N LYS A 134 6.98 9.35 0.30
CA LYS A 134 6.85 10.72 0.82
C LYS A 134 6.66 11.76 -0.27
N GLU A 135 7.29 11.58 -1.42
CA GLU A 135 7.19 12.52 -2.55
C GLU A 135 5.80 12.51 -3.18
N PHE A 136 5.08 11.39 -3.08
CA PHE A 136 3.77 11.18 -3.71
C PHE A 136 2.58 11.35 -2.76
N LEU A 137 2.77 11.92 -1.55
CA LEU A 137 1.65 12.15 -0.63
C LEU A 137 0.60 13.13 -1.19
N ASP A 138 1.02 14.08 -2.05
CA ASP A 138 0.14 15.06 -2.69
C ASP A 138 -0.41 14.59 -4.05
N HIS A 139 -0.41 13.28 -4.31
CA HIS A 139 -0.87 12.73 -5.59
C HIS A 139 -2.32 13.17 -5.90
N PRO A 140 -2.66 13.60 -7.13
CA PRO A 140 -4.00 14.12 -7.45
C PRO A 140 -5.13 13.11 -7.22
N TYR A 141 -4.85 11.82 -7.45
CA TYR A 141 -5.86 10.76 -7.35
C TYR A 141 -5.93 10.12 -5.96
N LYS A 142 -7.15 10.06 -5.41
CA LYS A 142 -7.45 9.47 -4.10
C LYS A 142 -7.03 8.00 -3.98
N ALA A 143 -7.30 7.18 -4.98
CA ALA A 143 -7.04 5.74 -4.92
C ALA A 143 -5.54 5.43 -4.72
N ILE A 144 -4.68 6.18 -5.41
CA ILE A 144 -3.21 6.03 -5.29
C ILE A 144 -2.73 6.45 -3.92
N ARG A 145 -3.23 7.60 -3.46
CA ARG A 145 -3.03 8.12 -2.12
C ARG A 145 -3.38 7.10 -1.02
N GLU A 146 -4.48 6.35 -1.19
CA GLU A 146 -4.88 5.29 -0.25
C GLU A 146 -3.90 4.11 -0.21
N HIS A 147 -3.42 3.67 -1.37
CA HIS A 147 -2.44 2.60 -1.45
C HIS A 147 -1.07 3.02 -0.89
N ILE A 148 -0.61 4.24 -1.21
CA ILE A 148 0.62 4.83 -0.65
C ILE A 148 0.52 4.86 0.87
N ALA A 149 -0.60 5.36 1.41
CA ALA A 149 -0.80 5.42 2.86
C ALA A 149 -0.82 4.03 3.51
N SER A 150 -1.42 3.03 2.84
CA SER A 150 -1.38 1.65 3.32
C SER A 150 0.04 1.09 3.39
N VAL A 151 0.87 1.35 2.38
CA VAL A 151 2.26 0.89 2.34
C VAL A 151 3.11 1.60 3.40
N LEU A 152 2.94 2.91 3.56
CA LEU A 152 3.57 3.69 4.62
C LEU A 152 3.17 3.17 6.01
N GLY A 153 1.88 2.92 6.23
CA GLY A 153 1.39 2.38 7.50
C GLY A 153 2.03 1.05 7.86
N THR A 154 2.09 0.10 6.91
CA THR A 154 2.78 -1.18 7.13
C THR A 154 4.25 -0.97 7.48
N SER A 155 4.96 -0.11 6.75
CA SER A 155 6.39 0.10 6.96
C SER A 155 6.74 0.73 8.31
N LEU A 156 5.90 1.67 8.79
CA LEU A 156 6.08 2.40 10.05
C LEU A 156 5.65 1.54 11.25
N SER A 157 4.76 0.56 11.05
CA SER A 157 4.33 -0.36 12.12
C SER A 157 5.45 -1.19 12.73
N PHE A 158 6.60 -1.29 12.05
CA PHE A 158 7.77 -2.00 12.55
C PHE A 158 8.69 -1.15 13.43
N ASP A 159 8.39 0.14 13.64
CA ASP A 159 9.09 1.01 14.59
C ASP A 159 8.59 0.79 16.02
N ILE A 160 9.01 -0.32 16.62
CA ILE A 160 8.61 -0.70 17.97
C ILE A 160 9.56 -0.09 19.00
N ARG A 161 9.02 0.67 19.96
CA ARG A 161 9.75 1.21 21.11
C ARG A 161 9.66 0.25 22.29
N LEU A 162 10.77 -0.42 22.59
CA LEU A 162 10.90 -1.22 23.81
C LEU A 162 11.54 -0.33 24.90
N SER A 163 11.13 -0.49 26.16
CA SER A 163 11.54 0.36 27.29
C SER A 163 13.06 0.48 27.48
N ASN A 164 13.81 -0.53 27.03
CA ASN A 164 15.29 -0.58 27.05
C ASN A 164 15.88 -0.89 25.66
N GLY A 165 15.10 -0.72 24.59
CA GLY A 165 15.48 -1.07 23.23
C GLY A 165 16.29 0.02 22.54
N GLN A 166 17.23 -0.38 21.69
CA GLN A 166 17.82 0.55 20.72
C GLN A 166 16.77 0.92 19.66
N SER A 167 16.92 2.12 19.07
CA SER A 167 16.08 2.54 17.94
C SER A 167 16.12 1.50 16.81
N THR A 168 14.96 1.26 16.21
CA THR A 168 14.83 0.26 15.16
C THR A 168 15.60 0.71 13.90
N ARG A 169 15.96 -0.25 13.04
CA ARG A 169 16.53 0.06 11.71
C ARG A 169 15.45 0.44 10.68
N HIS A 170 14.19 0.42 11.10
CA HIS A 170 13.03 0.73 10.28
C HIS A 170 12.82 2.25 10.18
N PRO A 171 11.94 2.71 9.27
CA PRO A 171 11.55 4.10 9.22
C PRO A 171 11.01 4.55 10.58
N ASN A 172 11.63 5.56 11.18
CA ASN A 172 11.19 6.06 12.48
C ASN A 172 9.95 6.95 12.32
N VAL A 173 8.95 6.73 13.20
CA VAL A 173 7.67 7.45 13.16
C VAL A 173 7.85 8.95 13.44
N ASP A 174 8.63 9.33 14.45
CA ASP A 174 8.82 10.74 14.81
C ASP A 174 9.50 11.52 13.67
N GLN A 175 10.61 10.97 13.15
CA GLN A 175 11.31 11.55 12.01
C GLN A 175 10.41 11.65 10.77
N PHE A 176 9.52 10.68 10.58
CA PHE A 176 8.56 10.70 9.50
C PHE A 176 7.55 11.84 9.69
N ILE A 177 6.94 11.96 10.88
CA ILE A 177 5.98 13.02 11.23
C ILE A 177 6.63 14.40 11.11
N ASP A 178 7.82 14.58 11.66
CA ASP A 178 8.59 15.83 11.57
C ASP A 178 8.81 16.24 10.11
N SER A 179 9.14 15.27 9.24
CA SER A 179 9.38 15.54 7.82
C SER A 179 8.15 15.99 7.03
N ILE A 180 6.95 15.70 7.51
CA ILE A 180 5.69 16.09 6.85
C ILE A 180 4.93 17.18 7.60
N ARG A 181 5.42 17.61 8.78
CA ARG A 181 4.74 18.55 9.68
C ARG A 181 4.36 19.85 8.98
N GLU A 182 5.27 20.43 8.19
CA GLU A 182 4.97 21.68 7.47
C GLU A 182 3.83 21.51 6.45
N ARG A 183 3.81 20.37 5.73
CA ARG A 183 2.77 20.05 4.75
C ARG A 183 1.43 19.82 5.44
N LEU A 184 1.43 19.14 6.59
CA LEU A 184 0.23 18.95 7.43
C LEU A 184 -0.31 20.30 7.93
N ASN A 185 0.54 21.16 8.47
CA ASN A 185 0.14 22.49 8.96
C ASN A 185 -0.44 23.37 7.84
N GLN A 186 0.10 23.29 6.62
CA GLN A 186 -0.46 23.97 5.47
C GLN A 186 -1.85 23.42 5.10
N ALA A 187 -2.03 22.10 5.13
CA ALA A 187 -3.33 21.46 4.87
C ALA A 187 -4.39 21.85 5.91
N ILE A 188 -4.03 21.92 7.20
CA ILE A 188 -4.91 22.33 8.30
C ILE A 188 -5.36 23.79 8.10
N LYS A 189 -4.45 24.71 7.79
CA LYS A 189 -4.79 26.12 7.52
C LYS A 189 -5.71 26.30 6.31
N ILE A 190 -5.63 25.44 5.30
CA ILE A 190 -6.56 25.44 4.15
C ILE A 190 -7.94 24.96 4.59
N TYR A 191 -8.02 24.02 5.53
CA TYR A 191 -9.25 23.50 6.08
C TYR A 191 -9.98 24.56 6.93
N GLU A 192 -9.30 25.20 7.87
CA GLU A 192 -9.85 26.28 8.73
C GLU A 192 -10.43 27.45 7.93
N LYS A 193 -9.87 27.73 6.75
CA LYS A 193 -10.32 28.82 5.87
C LYS A 193 -11.58 28.49 5.06
N LYS A 194 -12.07 27.26 5.05
CA LYS A 194 -13.30 26.88 4.35
C LYS A 194 -14.47 27.07 5.32
N PRO A 195 -15.34 28.10 5.17
CA PRO A 195 -16.48 28.26 6.05
C PRO A 195 -17.41 27.06 5.87
N LEU A 196 -17.95 26.56 6.98
CA LEU A 196 -19.07 25.60 7.04
C LEU A 196 -20.30 26.20 6.34
N ALA A 197 -20.32 26.21 5.00
CA ALA A 197 -21.46 26.63 4.22
C ALA A 197 -22.34 25.41 3.92
N ASN A 198 -23.49 25.39 4.60
CA ASN A 198 -24.73 24.64 4.31
C ASN A 198 -24.75 23.13 4.56
N ILE A 199 -25.05 22.75 5.81
CA ILE A 199 -25.95 21.63 6.09
C ILE A 199 -26.95 22.10 7.16
N SER A 200 -27.99 22.80 6.74
CA SER A 200 -29.21 23.00 7.53
C SER A 200 -30.39 22.47 6.71
N GLY A 201 -30.97 21.36 7.19
CA GLY A 201 -32.27 20.87 6.76
C GLY A 201 -32.28 19.43 6.26
N GLN A 202 -32.52 18.48 7.18
CA GLN A 202 -33.72 17.64 7.20
C GLN A 202 -33.67 16.66 8.40
N ASN A 203 -34.73 16.69 9.19
CA ASN A 203 -34.99 15.77 10.32
C ASN A 203 -35.30 14.37 9.82
N VAL A 204 -34.73 13.32 10.44
CA VAL A 204 -35.39 12.02 10.61
C VAL A 204 -35.01 11.44 11.99
N GLU A 205 -36.05 11.03 12.74
CA GLU A 205 -35.99 10.38 14.04
C GLU A 205 -35.17 9.09 14.02
N ILE A 206 -34.48 8.80 15.12
CA ILE A 206 -33.73 7.56 15.31
C ILE A 206 -34.24 6.87 16.58
N ASP A 207 -34.76 5.66 16.37
CA ASP A 207 -35.12 4.67 17.39
C ASP A 207 -33.88 4.11 18.13
N SER A 208 -34.07 3.73 19.38
CA SER A 208 -33.11 3.82 20.47
C SER A 208 -32.32 2.56 20.83
N GLU A 209 -32.17 1.58 19.94
CA GLU A 209 -31.52 0.30 20.33
C GLU A 209 -30.49 -0.27 19.34
N SER A 210 -29.89 0.59 18.50
CA SER A 210 -28.72 0.21 17.66
C SER A 210 -27.60 1.26 17.70
N ARG A 211 -27.62 2.13 18.71
CA ARG A 211 -27.07 3.49 18.64
C ARG A 211 -25.76 3.75 19.40
N ARG A 212 -25.04 2.73 19.88
CA ARG A 212 -23.89 2.96 20.79
C ARG A 212 -22.55 2.30 20.45
N ALA A 213 -22.44 1.50 19.39
CA ALA A 213 -21.14 0.92 19.01
C ALA A 213 -20.79 1.01 17.52
N LEU A 214 -21.71 1.44 16.65
CA LEU A 214 -21.50 1.58 15.20
C LEU A 214 -21.56 3.05 14.72
N CYS A 215 -22.17 3.96 15.50
CA CYS A 215 -22.39 5.35 15.07
C CYS A 215 -21.15 6.27 15.14
N GLU A 216 -20.09 5.92 15.87
CA GLU A 216 -18.87 6.75 15.88
C GLU A 216 -17.99 6.53 14.66
N ILE A 217 -18.11 5.39 13.98
CA ILE A 217 -17.32 5.10 12.77
C ILE A 217 -18.14 5.45 11.51
N ASP A 218 -19.44 5.15 11.48
CA ASP A 218 -20.26 5.39 10.28
C ASP A 218 -20.60 6.87 10.03
N SER A 219 -20.62 7.73 11.07
CA SER A 219 -20.81 9.17 10.89
C SER A 219 -19.57 9.89 10.31
N ILE A 220 -18.39 9.29 10.46
CA ILE A 220 -17.13 9.76 9.83
C ILE A 220 -17.07 9.33 8.36
N VAL A 221 -17.71 8.21 8.02
CA VAL A 221 -17.65 7.59 6.68
C VAL A 221 -18.66 8.19 5.68
N ALA A 222 -19.71 8.89 6.15
CA ALA A 222 -20.83 9.31 5.31
C ALA A 222 -20.71 10.66 4.55
N ASN A 223 -19.63 11.44 4.72
CA ASN A 223 -19.45 12.71 4.00
C ASN A 223 -18.50 12.57 2.79
N ASP A 224 -19.10 12.46 1.60
CA ASP A 224 -18.43 12.19 0.31
C ASP A 224 -17.39 13.23 -0.15
N ASP A 225 -17.30 14.39 0.54
CA ASP A 225 -16.31 15.44 0.25
C ASP A 225 -15.08 15.38 1.17
N PHE A 226 -15.17 14.65 2.30
CA PHE A 226 -14.06 14.30 3.21
C PHE A 226 -13.14 13.26 2.55
N ILE A 227 -13.76 12.26 1.92
CA ILE A 227 -13.16 11.19 1.12
C ILE A 227 -12.15 11.73 0.07
N ARG A 228 -12.42 12.88 -0.55
CA ARG A 228 -11.54 13.44 -1.59
C ARG A 228 -10.25 14.08 -1.10
N LYS A 229 -10.13 14.44 0.18
CA LYS A 229 -8.96 15.16 0.71
C LYS A 229 -8.31 14.52 1.95
N SER A 230 -9.00 13.60 2.65
CA SER A 230 -8.50 12.98 3.88
C SER A 230 -7.89 11.58 3.71
N SER A 231 -7.93 10.95 2.54
CA SER A 231 -7.62 9.51 2.45
C SER A 231 -6.16 9.10 2.73
N VAL A 232 -5.20 10.03 2.63
CA VAL A 232 -3.80 9.80 3.03
C VAL A 232 -3.62 10.13 4.50
N ILE A 233 -4.08 11.31 4.92
CA ILE A 233 -3.93 11.80 6.29
C ILE A 233 -4.72 10.91 7.26
N CYS A 234 -5.95 10.50 6.97
CA CYS A 234 -6.71 9.57 7.81
C CYS A 234 -6.12 8.16 7.87
N ARG A 235 -5.44 7.67 6.83
CA ARG A 235 -4.76 6.36 6.86
C ARG A 235 -3.37 6.43 7.52
N MET A 236 -2.67 7.56 7.39
CA MET A 236 -1.46 7.87 8.15
C MET A 236 -1.79 8.07 9.63
N CYS A 237 -2.89 8.75 9.94
CA CYS A 237 -3.46 8.83 11.28
C CYS A 237 -3.89 7.45 11.76
N LEU A 238 -4.55 6.60 10.97
CA LEU A 238 -4.89 5.22 11.35
C LEU A 238 -3.65 4.32 11.61
N ALA A 239 -2.54 4.59 10.93
CA ALA A 239 -1.26 3.91 11.19
C ALA A 239 -0.57 4.43 12.47
N VAL A 240 -0.73 5.72 12.78
CA VAL A 240 -0.25 6.35 14.02
C VAL A 240 -1.16 6.03 15.23
N THR A 241 -2.47 5.86 15.03
CA THR A 241 -3.46 5.54 16.08
C THR A 241 -3.25 4.15 16.69
N TYR A 242 -2.52 3.26 16.02
CA TYR A 242 -2.20 1.94 16.59
C TYR A 242 -1.04 1.98 17.61
N PHE A 243 -0.27 3.07 17.67
CA PHE A 243 0.95 3.16 18.46
C PHE A 243 0.97 4.29 19.50
N ASP A 244 0.17 5.35 19.36
CA ASP A 244 0.06 6.38 20.41
C ASP A 244 -1.31 7.12 20.38
N PRO A 245 -2.22 6.81 21.32
CA PRO A 245 -3.50 7.52 21.46
C PRO A 245 -3.36 9.00 21.83
N SER A 246 -2.24 9.40 22.45
CA SER A 246 -2.04 10.78 22.94
C SER A 246 -1.82 11.80 21.81
N PHE A 247 -1.33 11.34 20.66
CA PHE A 247 -1.20 12.19 19.47
C PHE A 247 -2.55 12.60 18.89
N ILE A 248 -3.60 11.81 19.12
CA ILE A 248 -4.97 12.17 18.73
C ILE A 248 -5.52 13.23 19.68
N GLU A 249 -5.31 13.10 20.99
CA GLU A 249 -5.77 14.08 21.97
C GLU A 249 -5.09 15.44 21.74
N GLU A 250 -3.79 15.46 21.43
CA GLU A 250 -3.06 16.70 21.13
C GLU A 250 -3.49 17.33 19.80
N LEU A 251 -3.84 16.52 18.80
CA LEU A 251 -4.36 17.01 17.51
C LEU A 251 -5.83 17.45 17.60
N ILE A 252 -6.63 16.82 18.46
CA ILE A 252 -8.01 17.21 18.77
C ILE A 252 -8.00 18.51 19.60
N GLU A 253 -7.17 18.62 20.64
CA GLU A 253 -7.01 19.86 21.43
C GLU A 253 -6.55 21.04 20.56
N GLN A 254 -5.71 20.79 19.54
CA GLN A 254 -5.30 21.81 18.58
C GLN A 254 -6.35 22.12 17.50
N LEU A 255 -7.34 21.26 17.30
CA LEU A 255 -8.47 21.49 16.36
C LEU A 255 -9.71 22.06 17.07
N GLU A 256 -9.78 22.00 18.40
CA GLU A 256 -10.86 22.55 19.23
C GLU A 256 -10.56 23.97 19.77
N GLN A 257 -9.34 24.50 19.58
CA GLN A 257 -8.97 25.91 19.83
C GLN A 257 -9.02 26.75 18.56
#